data_AF-A0A2V9PY51-F1
#
_entry.id   AF-A0A2V9PY51-F1
#
_cell.length_a   1.000
_cell.length_b   1.000
_cell.length_c   1.000
_cell.angle_alpha   90.00
_cell.angle_beta   90.00
_cell.angle_gamma   90.00
#
_symmetry.space_group_name_H-M   'P 1'
#
loop_
_entity.id
_entity.type
_entity.pdbx_description
1 polymer ?
#
loop_
_entity_poly.entity_id
_entity_poly.type
_entity_poly.pdbx_seq_one_letter_code
_entity_poly.pdbx_strand_id
1 'polypeptide(L)'
;YASPYSQYDVGDSSYNNSGLFSLNHSFSNNILTNTKISFSRINFVNTYDKAQQNVPELILSSGATIGTTPVQLPGLFAQFAGTGGLPFGGPQNALQLTHDLSWI
;
A
#
# COMPACT_ATOMS: atom_id res chain seq x y z
N TYR A 1 21.76 1.50 -11.19
CA TYR A 1 22.31 2.88 -11.24
C TYR A 1 21.66 3.61 -12.40
N ALA A 2 21.19 4.85 -12.18
CA ALA A 2 20.70 5.82 -13.17
C ALA A 2 19.84 5.26 -14.33
N SER A 3 18.54 5.13 -14.10
CA SER A 3 17.53 4.82 -15.15
C SER A 3 17.06 6.13 -15.81
N PRO A 4 16.87 6.19 -17.15
CA PRO A 4 16.74 7.46 -17.88
C PRO A 4 15.29 8.00 -17.93
N TYR A 5 14.74 8.82 -17.03
CA TYR A 5 15.32 9.70 -16.01
C TYR A 5 14.55 9.63 -14.68
N SER A 6 13.71 8.60 -14.51
CA SER A 6 13.88 7.57 -13.47
C SER A 6 12.87 6.40 -13.60
N GLN A 7 11.56 6.53 -13.87
CA GLN A 7 10.61 7.67 -13.91
C GLN A 7 10.74 8.61 -12.69
N TYR A 8 10.60 9.93 -12.87
CA TYR A 8 11.22 10.99 -12.05
C TYR A 8 11.07 10.82 -10.53
N ASP A 9 9.92 11.13 -9.93
CA ASP A 9 9.69 11.05 -8.47
C ASP A 9 8.25 10.64 -8.15
N VAL A 10 8.04 9.40 -7.67
CA VAL A 10 6.77 8.97 -7.06
C VAL A 10 6.86 9.12 -5.54
N GLY A 11 6.15 10.09 -4.98
CA GLY A 11 6.04 10.21 -3.53
C GLY A 11 5.10 9.13 -2.97
N ASP A 12 5.55 8.33 -2.00
CA ASP A 12 4.62 7.55 -1.19
C ASP A 12 4.02 8.45 -0.09
N SER A 13 2.69 8.60 -0.12
CA SER A 13 1.94 9.26 0.96
C SER A 13 1.28 8.19 1.84
N SER A 14 2.07 7.66 2.76
CA SER A 14 1.66 6.68 3.77
C SER A 14 0.78 7.33 4.86
N TYR A 15 -0.51 7.55 4.59
CA TYR A 15 -1.47 8.06 5.58
C TYR A 15 -2.00 6.94 6.49
N ASN A 16 -1.15 6.44 7.38
CA ASN A 16 -1.46 5.30 8.23
C ASN A 16 -2.16 5.74 9.53
N ASN A 17 -3.26 5.07 9.88
CA ASN A 17 -4.07 5.38 11.05
C ASN A 17 -4.29 4.11 11.86
N SER A 18 -4.02 4.16 13.17
CA SER A 18 -4.39 3.10 14.09
C SER A 18 -5.15 3.66 15.28
N GLY A 19 -6.03 2.85 15.84
CA GLY A 19 -6.85 3.18 16.99
C GLY A 19 -6.96 1.98 17.91
N LEU A 20 -6.84 2.22 19.21
CA LEU A 20 -7.02 1.21 20.24
C LEU A 20 -8.03 1.72 21.26
N PHE A 21 -9.11 0.97 21.43
CA PHE A 21 -10.05 1.17 22.54
C PHE A 21 -9.96 -0.04 23.47
N SER A 22 -9.84 0.20 24.77
CA SER A 22 -9.84 -0.85 25.78
C SER A 22 -10.78 -0.51 26.93
N LEU A 23 -11.63 -1.47 27.28
CA LEU A 23 -12.48 -1.43 28.46
C LEU A 23 -11.98 -2.49 29.43
N ASN A 24 -11.72 -2.08 30.68
CA ASN A 24 -11.43 -2.98 31.78
C ASN A 24 -12.59 -2.93 32.76
N HIS A 25 -13.04 -4.09 33.24
CA HIS A 25 -14.05 -4.16 34.30
C HIS A 25 -13.67 -5.22 35.33
N SER A 26 -13.65 -4.82 36.60
CA SER A 26 -13.47 -5.73 37.73
C SER A 26 -14.85 -6.11 38.28
N PHE A 27 -15.24 -7.38 38.13
CA PHE A 27 -16.50 -7.88 38.65
C PHE A 27 -16.42 -8.22 40.15
N SER A 28 -15.23 -8.58 40.61
CA SER A 28 -14.88 -8.87 42.00
C SER A 28 -13.38 -8.67 42.18
N ASN A 29 -12.88 -8.65 43.42
CA ASN A 29 -11.44 -8.51 43.72
C ASN A 29 -10.52 -9.50 42.99
N ASN A 30 -11.09 -10.59 42.46
CA ASN A 30 -10.42 -11.70 41.82
C ASN A 30 -10.92 -12.00 40.39
N ILE A 31 -11.82 -11.20 39.81
CA ILE A 31 -12.27 -11.39 38.40
C ILE A 31 -12.16 -10.08 37.64
N LEU A 32 -11.20 -10.01 36.73
CA LEU A 32 -10.99 -8.91 35.79
C LEU A 32 -11.32 -9.36 34.36
N THR A 33 -12.10 -8.56 33.64
CA THR A 33 -12.26 -8.71 32.19
C THR A 33 -11.61 -7.53 31.46
N ASN A 34 -11.00 -7.82 30.31
CA ASN A 34 -10.55 -6.84 29.33
C ASN A 34 -11.25 -7.06 28.00
N THR A 35 -11.86 -6.01 27.44
CA THR A 35 -12.27 -5.99 26.02
C THR A 35 -11.41 -4.99 25.29
N LYS A 36 -10.82 -5.39 24.18
CA LYS A 36 -9.91 -4.58 23.36
C LYS A 36 -10.38 -4.59 21.91
N ILE A 37 -10.56 -3.40 21.34
CA ILE A 37 -10.86 -3.21 19.92
C ILE A 37 -9.67 -2.46 19.32
N SER A 38 -8.98 -3.14 18.41
CA SER A 38 -7.85 -2.59 17.65
C SER A 38 -8.24 -2.43 16.18
N PHE A 39 -8.02 -1.22 15.67
CA PHE A 39 -8.19 -0.85 14.27
C PHE A 39 -6.86 -0.38 13.71
N SER A 40 -6.53 -0.82 12.50
CA SER A 40 -5.39 -0.32 11.73
C SER A 40 -5.78 -0.18 10.27
N ARG A 41 -5.56 1.00 9.70
CA ARG A 41 -5.67 1.27 8.27
C ARG A 41 -4.31 1.72 7.75
N ILE A 42 -3.79 0.94 6.83
CA ILE A 42 -2.55 1.22 6.10
C ILE A 42 -2.94 1.70 4.70
N ASN A 43 -2.64 2.95 4.39
CA ASN A 43 -2.92 3.55 3.08
C ASN A 43 -1.58 3.73 2.35
N PHE A 44 -1.17 2.74 1.55
CA PHE A 44 -0.04 2.91 0.62
C PHE A 44 -0.52 3.64 -0.63
N VAL A 45 -0.39 4.96 -0.63
CA VAL A 45 -0.74 5.79 -1.78
C VAL A 45 0.53 6.17 -2.52
N ASN A 46 0.90 5.33 -3.49
CA ASN A 46 1.85 5.71 -4.54
C ASN A 46 1.27 6.92 -5.29
N THR A 47 1.77 8.12 -4.99
CA THR A 47 1.38 9.32 -5.73
C THR A 47 2.20 9.42 -7.01
N TYR A 48 1.52 9.67 -8.12
CA TYR A 48 2.12 9.86 -9.43
C TYR A 48 1.58 11.15 -10.04
N ASP A 49 2.35 11.77 -10.94
CA ASP A 49 1.89 12.96 -11.65
C ASP A 49 0.81 12.59 -12.68
N LYS A 50 -0.43 13.05 -12.44
CA LYS A 50 -1.57 12.84 -13.34
C LYS A 50 -1.40 13.57 -14.68
N ALA A 51 -0.61 14.64 -14.75
CA ALA A 51 -0.32 15.31 -16.02
C ALA A 51 0.48 14.40 -16.96
N GLN A 52 1.35 13.54 -16.41
CA GLN A 52 2.14 12.57 -17.17
C GLN A 52 1.37 11.33 -17.62
N GLN A 53 0.09 11.15 -17.25
CA GLN A 53 -0.72 10.04 -17.77
C GLN A 53 -1.31 10.28 -19.17
N ASN A 54 -1.29 11.53 -19.66
CA ASN A 54 -1.90 11.90 -20.95
C ASN A 54 -0.88 12.44 -21.97
N VAL A 55 0.41 12.12 -21.80
CA VAL A 55 1.47 12.49 -22.75
C VAL A 55 1.79 11.32 -23.69
N PRO A 56 2.25 11.57 -24.92
CA PRO A 56 2.75 10.51 -25.80
C PRO A 56 3.93 9.77 -25.16
N GLU A 57 3.87 8.44 -25.14
CA GLU A 57 4.90 7.57 -24.61
C GLU A 57 5.52 6.72 -25.73
N LEU A 58 6.83 6.45 -25.63
CA LEU A 58 7.52 5.54 -26.54
C LEU A 58 7.42 4.12 -25.99
N ILE A 59 6.70 3.23 -26.68
CA ILE A 59 6.53 1.83 -26.30
C ILE A 59 6.98 0.87 -27.40
N LEU A 60 7.35 -0.35 -27.03
CA LEU A 60 7.62 -1.43 -27.97
C LEU A 60 6.32 -2.22 -28.23
N SER A 61 5.98 -2.45 -29.50
CA SER A 61 4.72 -3.11 -29.88
C SER A 61 4.62 -4.57 -29.41
N SER A 62 5.78 -5.22 -29.27
CA SER A 62 5.96 -6.50 -28.61
C SER A 62 7.09 -6.32 -27.58
N GLY A 63 6.77 -6.44 -26.29
CA GLY A 63 7.72 -6.23 -25.20
C GLY A 63 9.02 -7.03 -25.42
N ALA A 64 10.11 -6.32 -25.71
CA ALA A 64 11.37 -6.93 -26.05
C ALA A 64 12.16 -7.29 -24.80
N THR A 65 13.07 -8.25 -24.90
CA THR A 65 14.01 -8.60 -23.83
C THR A 65 15.45 -8.61 -24.34
N ILE A 66 16.39 -8.27 -23.47
CA ILE A 66 17.82 -8.52 -23.65
C ILE A 66 18.18 -9.65 -22.67
N GLY A 67 18.29 -10.87 -23.19
CA GLY A 67 18.30 -12.07 -22.37
C GLY A 67 16.97 -12.23 -21.63
N THR A 68 17.00 -12.28 -20.29
CA THR A 68 15.82 -12.35 -19.42
C THR A 68 15.32 -10.98 -18.95
N THR A 69 16.00 -9.89 -19.29
CA THR A 69 15.66 -8.55 -18.81
C THR A 69 14.74 -7.85 -19.82
N PRO A 70 13.53 -7.38 -19.43
CA PRO A 70 12.67 -6.61 -20.33
C PRO A 70 13.29 -5.25 -20.67
N VAL A 71 13.14 -4.84 -21.94
CA VAL A 71 13.52 -3.51 -22.41
C VAL A 71 12.40 -2.55 -22.03
N GLN A 72 12.71 -1.59 -21.17
CA GLN A 72 11.82 -0.49 -20.83
C GLN A 72 12.38 0.82 -21.39
N LEU A 73 11.49 1.63 -21.97
CA LEU A 73 11.80 2.95 -22.50
C LEU A 73 11.49 4.04 -21.46
N PRO A 74 12.03 5.27 -21.59
CA PRO A 74 11.69 6.40 -20.72
C PRO A 74 10.18 6.68 -20.72
N GLY A 75 9.55 6.71 -19.54
CA GLY A 75 8.11 6.92 -19.41
C GLY A 75 7.52 6.36 -18.11
N LEU A 76 6.23 6.06 -18.16
CA LEU A 76 5.49 5.29 -17.16
C LEU A 76 5.95 3.82 -17.19
N PHE A 77 5.46 3.01 -16.25
CA PHE A 77 5.77 1.57 -16.21
C PHE A 77 4.89 0.81 -17.22
N ALA A 78 5.18 0.98 -18.52
CA ALA A 78 4.46 0.37 -19.62
C ALA A 78 5.37 -0.50 -20.49
N GLN A 79 5.28 -1.83 -20.30
CA GLN A 79 5.97 -2.80 -21.18
C GLN A 79 5.17 -3.12 -22.46
N PHE A 80 3.88 -2.77 -22.49
CA PHE A 80 2.96 -3.02 -23.60
C PHE A 80 1.89 -1.92 -23.67
N ALA A 81 1.28 -1.73 -24.86
CA ALA A 81 0.13 -0.84 -25.02
C ALA A 81 -1.05 -1.27 -24.14
N GLY A 82 -1.64 -0.32 -23.41
CA GLY A 82 -2.94 -0.50 -22.72
C GLY A 82 -2.93 -1.37 -21.45
N THR A 83 -1.77 -1.78 -20.93
CA THR A 83 -1.68 -2.61 -19.69
C THR A 83 -0.70 -2.07 -18.63
N GLY A 84 0.05 -0.99 -18.93
CA GLY A 84 1.05 -0.36 -18.05
C GLY A 84 0.49 0.53 -16.94
N GLY A 85 -0.44 0.04 -16.13
CA GLY A 85 -0.86 0.72 -14.90
C GLY A 85 0.02 0.29 -13.72
N LEU A 86 0.56 1.23 -12.94
CA LEU A 86 1.20 0.90 -11.67
C LEU A 86 0.19 0.15 -10.77
N PRO A 87 0.56 -1.00 -10.16
CA PRO A 87 -0.38 -1.78 -9.36
C PRO A 87 -0.84 -0.96 -8.14
N PHE A 88 -2.15 -0.72 -8.06
CA PHE A 88 -2.75 0.02 -6.97
C PHE A 88 -2.85 -0.85 -5.70
N GLY A 89 -1.98 -0.58 -4.74
CA GLY A 89 -2.09 -1.10 -3.37
C GLY A 89 -3.21 -0.39 -2.62
N GLY A 90 -4.45 -0.85 -2.78
CA GLY A 90 -5.60 -0.25 -2.09
C GLY A 90 -5.49 -0.30 -0.56
N PRO A 91 -6.23 0.56 0.17
CA PRO A 91 -6.19 0.62 1.62
C PRO A 91 -6.38 -0.73 2.30
N GLN A 92 -5.37 -1.18 3.05
CA GLN A 92 -5.43 -2.39 3.85
C GLN A 92 -6.04 -2.02 5.22
N ASN A 93 -7.13 -2.68 5.58
CA ASN A 93 -7.87 -2.40 6.81
C ASN A 93 -7.89 -3.68 7.66
N ALA A 94 -7.44 -3.58 8.90
CA ALA A 94 -7.55 -4.62 9.91
C ALA A 94 -8.43 -4.09 11.06
N LEU A 95 -9.42 -4.90 11.45
CA LEU A 95 -10.21 -4.70 12.65
C LEU A 95 -10.16 -6.01 13.44
N GLN A 96 -9.64 -5.94 14.66
CA GLN A 96 -9.54 -7.08 15.56
C GLN A 96 -10.20 -6.72 16.90
N LEU A 97 -11.11 -7.57 17.33
CA LEU A 97 -11.67 -7.57 18.68
C LEU A 97 -11.03 -8.72 19.46
N THR A 98 -10.56 -8.42 20.66
CA THR A 98 -10.01 -9.39 21.62
C THR A 98 -10.77 -9.21 22.93
N HIS A 99 -11.08 -10.32 23.60
CA HIS A 99 -11.73 -10.31 24.90
C HIS A 99 -11.07 -11.35 25.80
N ASP A 100 -10.53 -10.87 26.92
CA ASP A 100 -9.74 -11.65 27.85
C ASP A 100 -10.43 -11.66 29.24
N LEU A 101 -10.36 -12.80 29.92
CA LEU A 101 -10.84 -12.99 31.29
C LEU A 101 -9.67 -13.49 32.15
N SER A 102 -9.38 -12.77 33.23
CA SER A 102 -8.32 -13.09 34.17
C SER A 102 -8.89 -13.31 35.57
N TRP A 103 -8.44 -14.39 36.21
CA TRP A 103 -8.59 -14.61 37.64
C TRP A 103 -7.33 -14.09 38.34
N ILE A 104 -7.49 -13.29 39.40
CA ILE A 104 -6.40 -12.58 40.10
C ILE A 104 -6.42 -12.94 41.59
#